data_AF-U6B518-F1
#
_entry.id   AF-U6B518-F1
#
_cell.length_a   1.000
_cell.length_b   1.000
_cell.length_c   1.000
_cell.angle_alpha   90.00
_cell.angle_beta   90.00
_cell.angle_gamma   90.00
#
_symmetry.space_group_name_H-M   'P 1'
#
loop_
_entity.id
_entity.type
_entity.pdbx_description
1 polymer ?
#
loop_
_entity_poly.entity_id
_entity_poly.type
_entity_poly.pdbx_seq_one_letter_code
_entity_poly.pdbx_strand_id
1 'polypeptide(L)'
;MLITVKNTLSQAVKDKNRSLLLEILHLVTDGLLKVEDANEAVEIKPIVDRSTLERSVRELAKKYIISNGERGNYLFTKSILEPICGRYKTIKDLTDTELERINIKLSEVDND
;
A
#
# COMPACT_ATOMS: atom_id res chain seq x y z
N MET A 1 -16.10 -9.93 -8.59
CA MET A 1 -15.40 -10.05 -9.89
C MET A 1 -13.92 -10.40 -9.74
N LEU A 2 -13.13 -9.67 -8.94
CA LEU A 2 -11.69 -9.96 -8.71
C LEU A 2 -11.40 -11.36 -8.13
N ILE A 3 -12.22 -11.84 -7.20
CA ILE A 3 -12.09 -13.18 -6.61
C ILE A 3 -12.23 -14.28 -7.67
N THR A 4 -13.08 -14.05 -8.68
CA THR A 4 -13.33 -15.01 -9.76
C THR A 4 -12.14 -15.14 -10.69
N VAL A 5 -11.50 -14.02 -11.07
CA VAL A 5 -10.31 -14.03 -11.95
C VAL A 5 -9.12 -14.74 -11.28
N LYS A 6 -8.89 -14.48 -9.97
CA LYS A 6 -7.83 -15.13 -9.21
C LYS A 6 -8.00 -16.64 -9.14
N ASN A 7 -9.23 -17.11 -8.92
CA ASN A 7 -9.52 -18.54 -8.84
C ASN A 7 -9.37 -19.22 -10.21
N THR A 8 -9.85 -18.58 -11.28
CA THR A 8 -9.71 -19.09 -12.65
C THR A 8 -8.25 -19.16 -13.08
N LEU A 9 -7.43 -18.13 -12.78
CA LEU A 9 -6.00 -18.15 -13.06
C LEU A 9 -5.28 -19.25 -12.29
N SER A 10 -5.58 -19.40 -10.99
CA SER A 10 -4.99 -20.44 -10.15
C SER A 10 -5.30 -21.84 -10.68
N GLN A 11 -6.51 -22.05 -11.22
CA GLN A 11 -6.91 -23.31 -11.82
C GLN A 11 -6.24 -23.54 -13.19
N ALA A 12 -6.17 -22.50 -14.04
CA ALA A 12 -5.51 -22.56 -15.34
C ALA A 12 -4.02 -22.93 -15.24
N VAL A 13 -3.32 -22.42 -14.22
CA VAL A 13 -1.92 -22.75 -13.93
C VAL A 13 -1.78 -24.21 -13.50
N LYS A 14 -2.64 -24.69 -12.59
CA LYS A 14 -2.64 -26.09 -12.14
C LYS A 14 -2.87 -27.06 -13.29
N ASP A 15 -3.82 -26.73 -14.16
CA ASP A 15 -4.22 -27.56 -15.30
C ASP A 15 -3.29 -27.39 -16.51
N LYS A 16 -2.25 -26.54 -16.41
CA LYS A 16 -1.35 -26.16 -17.51
C LYS A 16 -2.10 -25.76 -18.78
N ASN A 17 -3.27 -25.14 -18.62
CA ASN A 17 -4.17 -24.80 -19.71
C ASN A 17 -3.67 -23.52 -20.39
N ARG A 18 -2.79 -23.70 -21.38
CA ARG A 18 -2.15 -22.61 -22.11
C ARG A 18 -3.16 -21.65 -22.77
N SER A 19 -4.25 -22.18 -23.31
CA SER A 19 -5.27 -21.37 -23.98
C SER A 19 -5.96 -20.41 -23.01
N LEU A 20 -6.35 -20.91 -21.83
CA LEU A 20 -6.99 -20.10 -20.80
C LEU A 20 -6.02 -19.06 -20.19
N LEU A 21 -4.74 -19.40 -20.07
CA LEU A 21 -3.72 -18.45 -19.63
C LEU A 21 -3.53 -17.30 -20.64
N LEU A 22 -3.55 -17.60 -21.94
CA LEU A 22 -3.46 -16.58 -22.99
C LEU A 22 -4.71 -15.70 -23.04
N GLU A 23 -5.90 -16.27 -22.81
CA GLU A 23 -7.15 -15.50 -22.74
C GLU A 23 -7.16 -14.52 -21.55
N ILE A 24 -6.71 -14.97 -20.37
CA ILE A 24 -6.56 -14.09 -19.20
C ILE A 24 -5.52 -13.00 -19.49
N LEU A 25 -4.41 -13.32 -20.15
CA LEU A 25 -3.39 -12.34 -20.52
C LEU A 25 -3.92 -11.28 -21.50
N HIS A 26 -4.71 -11.69 -22.51
CA HIS A 26 -5.35 -10.74 -23.42
C HIS A 26 -6.34 -9.85 -22.70
N LEU A 27 -7.19 -10.40 -21.82
CA LEU A 27 -8.14 -9.61 -21.03
C LEU A 27 -7.45 -8.55 -20.15
N VAL A 28 -6.31 -8.90 -19.54
CA VAL A 28 -5.51 -7.96 -18.75
C VAL A 28 -4.90 -6.89 -19.66
N THR A 29 -4.29 -7.30 -20.78
CA THR A 29 -3.66 -6.37 -21.73
C THR A 29 -4.67 -5.40 -22.34
N ASP A 30 -5.84 -5.89 -22.78
CA ASP A 30 -6.92 -5.07 -23.33
C ASP A 30 -7.52 -4.12 -22.29
N GLY A 31 -7.60 -4.57 -21.03
CA GLY A 31 -8.00 -3.73 -19.91
C GLY A 31 -7.01 -2.59 -19.68
N LEU A 32 -5.71 -2.87 -19.75
CA LEU A 32 -4.65 -1.89 -19.56
C LEU A 32 -4.59 -0.87 -20.72
N LEU A 33 -4.74 -1.31 -21.97
CA LEU A 33 -4.77 -0.40 -23.13
C LEU A 33 -5.95 0.58 -23.06
N LYS A 34 -7.11 0.12 -22.58
CA LYS A 34 -8.28 1.00 -22.36
C LYS A 34 -8.09 2.00 -21.23
N VAL A 35 -7.16 1.74 -20.31
CA VAL A 35 -6.77 2.66 -19.25
C VAL A 35 -5.79 3.72 -19.77
N GLU A 36 -4.95 3.40 -20.76
CA GLU A 36 -4.06 4.39 -21.41
C GLU A 36 -4.82 5.41 -22.28
N ASP A 37 -5.94 5.01 -22.92
CA ASP A 37 -6.79 5.93 -23.70
C ASP A 37 -7.67 6.85 -22.82
N ALA A 38 -7.85 6.49 -21.55
CA ALA A 38 -8.47 7.38 -20.56
C ALA A 38 -7.37 8.28 -20.00
N ASN A 39 -7.38 9.55 -20.38
CA ASN A 39 -6.38 10.57 -20.04
C ASN A 39 -6.28 10.92 -18.53
N GLU A 40 -6.70 10.02 -17.64
CA GLU A 40 -6.47 10.09 -16.21
C GLU A 40 -5.42 9.03 -15.87
N ALA A 41 -4.23 9.50 -15.45
CA ALA A 41 -3.20 8.63 -14.91
C ALA A 41 -3.80 7.76 -13.80
N VAL A 42 -4.12 6.50 -14.11
CA VAL A 42 -4.52 5.52 -13.11
C VAL A 42 -3.28 5.20 -12.31
N GLU A 43 -3.16 5.89 -11.18
CA GLU A 43 -2.14 5.63 -10.18
C GLU A 43 -2.36 4.19 -9.69
N ILE A 44 -1.62 3.23 -10.26
CA ILE A 44 -1.61 1.84 -9.81
C ILE A 44 -0.96 1.85 -8.43
N LYS A 45 -1.73 2.13 -7.38
CA LYS A 45 -1.29 1.90 -6.02
C LYS A 45 -1.06 0.40 -5.86
N PRO A 46 0.17 -0.06 -5.60
CA PRO A 46 0.37 -1.45 -5.27
C PRO A 46 -0.54 -1.79 -4.09
N ILE A 47 -1.28 -2.89 -4.20
CA ILE A 47 -2.06 -3.42 -3.07
C ILE A 47 -1.03 -3.94 -2.07
N VAL A 48 -0.51 -3.04 -1.23
CA VAL A 48 0.36 -3.41 -0.13
C VAL A 48 -0.53 -4.05 0.91
N ASP A 49 -0.28 -5.34 1.20
CA ASP A 49 -0.92 -6.01 2.32
C ASP A 49 -0.73 -5.15 3.58
N ARG A 50 -1.84 -4.87 4.29
CA ARG A 50 -1.87 -4.13 5.55
C ARG A 50 -0.78 -4.60 6.52
N SER A 51 -0.47 -5.89 6.56
CA SER A 51 0.58 -6.44 7.44
C SER A 51 1.97 -5.89 7.09
N THR A 52 2.24 -5.71 5.80
CA THR A 52 3.49 -5.14 5.28
C THR A 52 3.54 -3.64 5.54
N LEU A 53 2.41 -2.95 5.35
CA LEU A 53 2.30 -1.51 5.61
C LEU A 53 2.48 -1.19 7.10
N GLU A 54 1.85 -1.96 8.00
CA GLU A 54 2.04 -1.82 9.45
C GLU A 54 3.50 -2.07 9.86
N ARG A 55 4.18 -3.05 9.24
CA ARG A 55 5.60 -3.31 9.52
C ARG A 55 6.46 -2.12 9.11
N SER A 56 6.27 -1.62 7.88
CA SER A 56 6.98 -0.45 7.35
C SER A 56 6.81 0.77 8.26
N VAL A 57 5.55 1.09 8.61
CA VAL A 57 5.24 2.22 9.51
C VAL A 57 5.93 2.06 10.87
N ARG A 58 5.95 0.85 11.45
CA ARG A 58 6.62 0.60 12.74
C ARG A 58 8.12 0.81 12.66
N GLU A 59 8.77 0.29 11.62
CA GLU A 59 10.22 0.41 11.44
C GLU A 59 10.63 1.86 11.24
N LEU A 60 9.93 2.58 10.36
CA LEU A 60 10.17 4.00 10.11
C LEU A 60 9.87 4.87 11.33
N ALA A 61 8.76 4.62 12.03
CA ALA A 61 8.42 5.36 13.25
C ALA A 61 9.48 5.14 14.34
N LYS A 62 9.97 3.90 14.49
CA LYS A 62 11.06 3.60 15.43
C LYS A 62 12.33 4.35 15.05
N LYS A 63 12.71 4.35 13.77
CA LYS A 63 13.87 5.10 13.27
C LYS A 63 13.73 6.59 13.55
N TYR A 64 12.59 7.18 13.19
CA TYR A 64 12.27 8.59 13.44
C TYR A 64 12.39 8.97 14.93
N ILE A 65 11.80 8.16 15.82
CA ILE A 65 11.83 8.40 17.27
C ILE A 65 13.27 8.37 17.79
N ILE A 66 14.06 7.38 17.36
CA ILE A 66 15.47 7.25 17.77
C ILE A 66 16.30 8.43 17.27
N SER A 67 16.14 8.82 15.99
CA SER A 67 16.88 9.95 15.39
C SER A 67 16.61 11.28 16.08
N ASN A 68 15.43 11.43 16.70
CA ASN A 68 15.01 12.65 17.39
C ASN A 68 15.24 12.62 18.92
N GLY A 69 15.91 11.59 19.45
CA GLY A 69 16.31 11.49 20.86
C GLY A 69 15.13 11.50 21.84
N GLU A 70 15.30 12.10 23.02
CA GLU A 70 14.29 12.12 24.09
C GLU A 70 12.95 12.73 23.68
N ARG A 71 12.97 13.64 22.68
CA ARG A 71 11.76 14.27 22.13
C ARG A 71 11.11 13.46 21.02
N GLY A 72 11.71 12.36 20.57
CA GLY A 72 11.24 11.62 19.40
C GLY A 72 9.80 11.14 19.50
N ASN A 73 9.38 10.63 20.68
CA ASN A 73 7.99 10.23 20.90
C ASN A 73 7.01 11.40 20.83
N TYR A 74 7.39 12.54 21.42
CA TYR A 74 6.59 13.76 21.38
C TYR A 74 6.48 14.30 19.95
N LEU A 75 7.61 14.38 19.24
CA LEU A 75 7.67 14.87 17.86
C LEU A 75 6.93 13.95 16.90
N PHE A 76 7.02 12.63 17.07
CA PHE A 76 6.25 11.68 16.26
C PHE A 76 4.75 11.86 16.48
N THR A 77 4.32 12.02 17.74
CA THR A 77 2.91 12.22 18.06
C THR A 77 2.39 13.55 17.51
N LYS A 78 3.10 14.65 17.74
CA LYS A 78 2.68 16.00 17.34
C LYS A 78 2.83 16.29 15.85
N SER A 79 3.87 15.77 15.21
CA SER A 79 4.23 16.14 13.84
C SER A 79 3.74 15.13 12.81
N ILE A 80 3.47 13.88 13.23
CA ILE A 80 3.04 12.81 12.32
C ILE A 80 1.64 12.31 12.66
N LEU A 81 1.40 11.82 13.89
CA LEU A 81 0.13 11.18 14.24
C LEU A 81 -1.04 12.16 14.34
N GLU A 82 -0.92 13.24 15.12
CA GLU A 82 -2.01 14.21 15.33
C GLU A 82 -2.48 14.88 14.02
N PRO A 83 -1.60 15.34 13.11
CA PRO A 83 -2.03 15.95 11.85
C PRO A 83 -2.79 15.00 10.93
N ILE A 84 -2.49 13.70 10.99
CA ILE A 84 -3.09 12.69 10.11
C ILE A 84 -4.36 12.09 10.72
N CYS A 85 -4.35 11.80 12.02
CA CYS A 85 -5.39 11.07 12.71
C CYS A 85 -6.36 11.97 13.50
N GLY A 86 -6.02 13.24 13.69
CA GLY A 86 -6.77 14.23 14.50
C GLY A 86 -6.75 13.96 16.02
N ARG A 87 -6.23 12.81 16.45
CA ARG A 87 -6.12 12.37 17.84
C ARG A 87 -5.07 11.29 17.99
N TYR A 88 -4.66 11.01 19.22
CA TYR A 88 -3.79 9.89 19.53
C TYR A 88 -4.47 8.56 19.19
N LYS A 89 -3.76 7.71 18.43
CA LYS A 89 -4.17 6.34 18.07
C LYS A 89 -2.94 5.43 18.11
N THR A 90 -3.14 4.16 18.44
CA THR A 90 -2.09 3.16 18.25
C THR A 90 -2.07 2.67 16.81
N ILE A 91 -0.95 2.10 16.36
CA ILE A 91 -0.81 1.62 14.96
C ILE A 91 -1.89 0.62 14.57
N LYS A 92 -2.38 -0.20 15.51
CA LYS A 92 -3.45 -1.18 15.27
C LYS A 92 -4.81 -0.52 15.01
N ASP A 93 -5.02 0.69 15.54
CA ASP A 93 -6.28 1.43 15.44
C ASP A 93 -6.33 2.36 14.22
N LEU A 94 -5.27 2.38 13.41
CA LEU A 94 -5.20 3.16 12.18
C LEU A 94 -6.01 2.48 11.08
N THR A 95 -6.71 3.28 10.29
CA THR A 95 -7.28 2.85 9.01
C THR A 95 -6.15 2.63 7.99
N ASP A 96 -6.43 1.88 6.92
CA ASP A 96 -5.43 1.66 5.85
C ASP A 96 -4.98 2.99 5.23
N THR A 97 -5.90 3.93 5.05
CA THR A 97 -5.60 5.29 4.56
C THR A 97 -4.70 6.07 5.52
N GLU A 98 -4.91 5.97 6.82
CA GLU A 98 -4.04 6.62 7.82
C GLU A 98 -2.64 5.99 7.81
N LEU A 99 -2.55 4.65 7.71
CA LEU A 99 -1.28 3.94 7.60
C LEU A 99 -0.49 4.37 6.36
N GLU A 100 -1.14 4.48 5.19
CA GLU A 100 -0.50 4.95 3.96
C GLU A 100 0.06 6.36 4.13
N ARG A 101 -0.75 7.29 4.65
CA ARG A 101 -0.35 8.69 4.84
C ARG A 101 0.81 8.82 5.83
N ILE A 102 0.80 8.04 6.92
CA ILE A 102 1.90 8.01 7.88
C ILE A 102 3.16 7.43 7.24
N ASN A 103 3.02 6.34 6.47
CA ASN A 103 4.16 5.71 5.79
C ASN A 103 4.83 6.67 4.81
N ILE A 104 4.04 7.39 4.00
CA ILE A 104 4.54 8.42 3.09
C ILE A 104 5.26 9.52 3.88
N LYS A 105 4.62 10.06 4.92
CA LYS A 105 5.19 11.16 5.70
C LYS A 105 6.49 10.77 6.39
N LEU A 106 6.59 9.56 6.94
CA LEU A 106 7.82 9.07 7.53
C LEU A 106 8.90 8.80 6.48
N SER A 107 8.53 8.34 5.29
CA SER A 107 9.49 8.11 4.19
C SER A 107 10.06 9.43 3.65
N GLU A 108 9.26 10.51 3.62
CA GLU A 108 9.75 11.85 3.27
C GLU A 108 10.84 12.31 4.25
N VAL A 109 10.60 12.14 5.54
CA VAL A 109 11.53 12.60 6.58
C VAL A 109 12.77 11.71 6.72
N ASP A 110 12.73 10.47 6.21
CA ASP A 110 13.88 9.56 6.23
C ASP A 110 14.88 9.81 5.09
N ASN A 111 14.48 10.57 4.06
CA ASN A 111 15.30 10.89 2.88
C ASN A 111 15.91 12.31 2.94
N ASP A 112 15.70 13.04 4.05
CA ASP A 112 16.33 14.33 4.38
C ASP A 112 17.39 14.13 5.48
#